data_AF-A0A7S2HHN8-F1
#
_entry.id   AF-A0A7S2HHN8-F1
#
_cell.length_a   1.000
_cell.length_b   1.000
_cell.length_c   1.000
_cell.angle_alpha   90.00
_cell.angle_beta   90.00
_cell.angle_gamma   90.00
#
_symmetry.space_group_name_H-M   'P 1'
#
loop_
_entity.id
_entity.type
_entity.pdbx_description
1 polymer ?
#
loop_
_entity_poly.entity_id
_entity_poly.type
_entity_poly.pdbx_seq_one_letter_code
_entity_poly.pdbx_strand_id
1 'polypeptide(L)'
;MLRELTLEEKVAVLTGSGMWESGGVPRLGVPPMRYTDGPHGARGLSLRGDTALLAPCETALAATFDEALVQEVGELLGAECKRRGADMLLGPCLNLHRFPNSGRHFECFSEDPLLAARLGVAYVRGVQKYAIACAKHFACNDQETDRGTQNSVVDERTLREVFLAPFEAAVAEGGAGAVMCGYNRLNGRYCAENAWLLQEVLRDEWGFRGVVITDWWGSQSTEASIGAGLNVEMPGIEPRFYGGYLTQAVRKRVVSQELVDERFLP
;
A
#
# COMPACT_ATOMS: atom_id res chain seq x y z
N MET A 1 -14.24 -20.03 -8.34
CA MET A 1 -13.21 -19.66 -7.34
C MET A 1 -13.80 -19.08 -6.05
N LEU A 2 -14.32 -17.83 -5.99
CA LEU A 2 -14.74 -17.23 -4.70
C LEU A 2 -15.79 -18.03 -3.92
N ARG A 3 -16.72 -18.70 -4.63
CA ARG A 3 -17.75 -19.59 -4.03
C ARG A 3 -17.21 -20.92 -3.51
N GLU A 4 -15.99 -21.31 -3.89
CA GLU A 4 -15.34 -22.55 -3.48
C GLU A 4 -14.44 -22.38 -2.25
N LEU A 5 -14.21 -21.12 -1.84
CA LEU A 5 -13.45 -20.77 -0.66
C LEU A 5 -14.29 -20.90 0.59
N THR A 6 -13.75 -21.56 1.62
CA THR A 6 -14.31 -21.45 2.97
C THR A 6 -14.10 -20.04 3.52
N LEU A 7 -14.82 -19.69 4.59
CA LEU A 7 -14.60 -18.42 5.28
C LEU A 7 -13.14 -18.28 5.74
N GLU A 8 -12.56 -19.35 6.28
CA GLU A 8 -11.18 -19.36 6.75
C GLU A 8 -10.18 -19.18 5.60
N GLU A 9 -10.43 -19.79 4.43
CA GLU A 9 -9.59 -19.60 3.25
C GLU A 9 -9.70 -18.16 2.72
N LYS A 10 -10.89 -17.54 2.74
CA LYS A 10 -11.06 -16.12 2.40
C LYS A 10 -10.26 -15.23 3.35
N VAL A 11 -10.48 -15.40 4.66
CA VAL A 11 -9.80 -14.59 5.67
C VAL A 11 -8.28 -14.78 5.62
N ALA A 12 -7.80 -15.99 5.34
CA ALA A 12 -6.36 -16.25 5.18
C ALA A 12 -5.75 -15.42 4.04
N VAL A 13 -6.42 -15.27 2.90
CA VAL A 13 -5.93 -14.43 1.78
C VAL A 13 -5.90 -12.95 2.15
N LEU A 14 -6.86 -12.49 2.96
CA LEU A 14 -6.93 -11.11 3.45
C LEU A 14 -5.96 -10.83 4.62
N THR A 15 -5.19 -11.82 5.08
CA THR A 15 -4.30 -11.67 6.23
C THR A 15 -2.87 -12.03 5.84
N GLY A 16 -1.90 -11.32 6.39
CA GLY A 16 -0.52 -11.77 6.42
C GLY A 16 -0.41 -13.22 6.90
N SER A 17 0.44 -14.03 6.27
CA SER A 17 0.85 -15.36 6.76
C SER A 17 2.26 -15.36 7.36
N GLY A 18 2.99 -14.27 7.18
CA GLY A 18 4.33 -14.07 7.72
C GLY A 18 4.72 -12.60 7.70
N MET A 19 6.03 -12.32 7.79
CA MET A 19 6.52 -10.93 7.78
C MET A 19 6.33 -10.26 6.42
N TRP A 20 6.50 -11.02 5.33
CA TRP A 20 6.59 -10.52 3.96
C TRP A 20 5.69 -11.29 2.99
N GLU A 21 4.63 -11.94 3.50
CA GLU A 21 3.66 -12.65 2.66
C GLU A 21 2.28 -12.68 3.30
N SER A 22 1.25 -12.73 2.46
CA SER A 22 -0.14 -12.97 2.83
C SER A 22 -0.55 -14.38 2.46
N GLY A 23 -1.63 -14.87 3.07
CA GLY A 23 -2.09 -16.22 2.84
C GLY A 23 -2.47 -16.50 1.38
N GLY A 24 -2.44 -17.79 1.05
CA GLY A 24 -2.95 -18.35 -0.20
C GLY A 24 -3.90 -19.50 0.11
N VAL A 25 -4.32 -20.22 -0.94
CA VAL A 25 -5.24 -21.36 -0.83
C VAL A 25 -4.66 -22.54 -1.63
N PRO A 26 -3.73 -23.32 -1.04
CA PRO A 26 -3.02 -24.38 -1.75
C PRO A 26 -3.93 -25.43 -2.38
N ARG A 27 -5.04 -25.79 -1.72
CA ARG A 27 -6.03 -26.75 -2.22
C ARG A 27 -6.66 -26.32 -3.56
N LEU A 28 -6.76 -25.00 -3.80
CA LEU A 28 -7.30 -24.42 -5.03
C LEU A 28 -6.19 -23.88 -5.95
N GLY A 29 -4.91 -24.13 -5.64
CA GLY A 29 -3.78 -23.66 -6.42
C GLY A 29 -3.54 -22.14 -6.36
N VAL A 30 -4.08 -21.45 -5.36
CA VAL A 30 -3.83 -20.01 -5.15
C VAL A 30 -2.55 -19.86 -4.30
N PRO A 31 -1.45 -19.33 -4.85
CA PRO A 31 -0.23 -19.13 -4.09
C PRO A 31 -0.38 -17.96 -3.08
N PRO A 32 0.47 -17.89 -2.03
CA PRO A 32 0.59 -16.69 -1.23
C PRO A 32 1.14 -15.54 -2.08
N MET A 33 0.76 -14.31 -1.73
CA MET A 33 1.37 -13.11 -2.32
C MET A 33 2.55 -12.67 -1.46
N ARG A 34 3.70 -12.44 -2.10
CA ARG A 34 4.94 -12.04 -1.43
C ARG A 34 5.26 -10.58 -1.67
N TYR A 35 5.71 -9.92 -0.61
CA TYR A 35 5.99 -8.49 -0.57
C TYR A 35 7.48 -8.26 -0.34
N THR A 36 8.01 -7.18 -0.90
CA THR A 36 9.34 -6.69 -0.53
C THR A 36 9.35 -5.18 -0.46
N ASP A 37 9.96 -4.63 0.58
CA ASP A 37 10.40 -3.23 0.48
C ASP A 37 11.43 -3.12 -0.65
N GLY A 38 11.58 -1.99 -1.32
CA GLY A 38 10.73 -0.81 -1.24
C GLY A 38 11.21 0.26 -2.22
N PRO A 39 11.11 1.56 -1.89
CA PRO A 39 11.12 2.65 -2.86
C PRO A 39 12.40 2.79 -3.71
N HIS A 40 13.57 2.39 -3.20
CA HIS A 40 14.84 2.53 -3.91
C HIS A 40 15.68 1.24 -3.90
N GLY A 41 15.02 0.08 -3.80
CA GLY A 41 15.68 -1.22 -3.82
C GLY A 41 14.77 -2.32 -3.31
N ALA A 42 14.62 -3.40 -4.07
CA ALA A 42 13.93 -4.59 -3.58
C ALA A 42 14.85 -5.34 -2.60
N ARG A 43 14.61 -5.20 -1.29
CA ARG A 43 15.40 -5.82 -0.22
C ARG A 43 15.30 -7.36 -0.22
N GLY A 44 14.13 -7.89 -0.54
CA GLY A 44 13.78 -9.31 -0.47
C GLY A 44 13.03 -9.69 0.82
N LEU A 45 12.81 -10.99 0.95
CA LEU A 45 11.96 -11.61 1.99
C LEU A 45 12.66 -11.80 3.34
N SER A 46 13.85 -11.22 3.53
CA SER A 46 14.63 -11.31 4.76
C SER A 46 15.28 -9.97 5.07
N LEU A 47 15.42 -9.67 6.36
CA LEU A 47 16.17 -8.51 6.85
C LEU A 47 17.69 -8.74 6.87
N ARG A 48 18.14 -10.00 6.68
CA ARG A 48 19.55 -10.39 6.76
C ARG A 48 19.94 -11.33 5.64
N GLY A 49 21.18 -11.19 5.17
CA GLY A 49 21.91 -12.27 4.51
C GLY A 49 21.91 -12.28 2.98
N ASP A 50 21.38 -11.26 2.31
CA ASP A 50 21.45 -11.17 0.85
C ASP A 50 21.71 -9.74 0.36
N THR A 51 22.50 -9.59 -0.70
CA THR A 51 22.86 -8.30 -1.29
C THR A 51 21.78 -7.88 -2.27
N ALA A 52 21.24 -6.67 -2.12
CA ALA A 52 20.24 -6.10 -3.02
C ALA A 52 20.78 -4.98 -3.91
N LEU A 53 20.17 -4.82 -5.07
CA LEU A 53 20.38 -3.62 -5.88
C LEU A 53 19.80 -2.41 -5.13
N LEU A 54 20.63 -1.39 -4.98
CA LEU A 54 20.25 -0.12 -4.36
C LEU A 54 20.31 0.98 -5.41
N ALA A 55 19.16 1.57 -5.71
CA ALA A 55 19.05 2.76 -6.54
C ALA A 55 19.25 4.03 -5.68
N PRO A 56 19.52 5.21 -6.30
CA PRO A 56 19.39 6.47 -5.60
C PRO A 56 18.00 6.60 -4.95
N CYS A 57 17.93 7.23 -3.78
CA CYS A 57 16.67 7.45 -3.10
C CYS A 57 15.76 8.40 -3.89
N GLU A 58 14.46 8.40 -3.61
CA GLU A 58 13.47 9.11 -4.44
C GLU A 58 13.72 10.62 -4.50
N THR A 59 14.21 11.26 -3.42
CA THR A 59 14.58 12.68 -3.47
C THR A 59 15.73 12.95 -4.45
N ALA A 60 16.72 12.05 -4.51
CA ALA A 60 17.83 12.17 -5.44
C ALA A 60 17.38 11.92 -6.89
N LEU A 61 16.45 10.98 -7.10
CA LEU A 61 15.80 10.77 -8.39
C LEU A 61 14.98 12.00 -8.80
N ALA A 62 14.28 12.63 -7.87
CA ALA A 62 13.50 13.83 -8.15
C ALA A 62 14.35 15.02 -8.58
N ALA A 63 15.57 15.14 -8.05
CA ALA A 63 16.52 16.16 -8.46
C ALA A 63 16.98 16.03 -9.94
N THR A 64 16.66 14.92 -10.62
CA THR A 64 16.92 14.75 -12.06
C THR A 64 15.87 15.39 -12.95
N PHE A 65 14.64 15.58 -12.44
CA PHE A 65 13.47 16.00 -13.23
C PHE A 65 13.24 15.15 -14.49
N ASP A 66 13.70 13.89 -14.49
CA ASP A 66 13.71 13.02 -15.66
C ASP A 66 12.76 11.83 -15.46
N GLU A 67 11.54 11.95 -16.01
CA GLU A 67 10.54 10.87 -15.98
C GLU A 67 11.02 9.60 -16.68
N ALA A 68 11.79 9.72 -17.78
CA ALA A 68 12.25 8.55 -18.53
C ALA A 68 13.27 7.76 -17.70
N LEU A 69 14.22 8.47 -17.07
CA LEU A 69 15.18 7.85 -16.15
C LEU A 69 14.48 7.19 -14.95
N VAL A 70 13.49 7.85 -14.35
CA VAL A 70 12.74 7.26 -13.22
C VAL A 70 11.96 6.02 -13.65
N GLN A 71 11.41 6.00 -14.88
CA GLN A 71 10.77 4.80 -15.41
C GLN A 71 11.79 3.67 -15.60
N GLU A 72 12.98 3.93 -16.14
CA GLU A 72 14.05 2.94 -16.28
C GLU A 72 14.49 2.36 -14.93
N VAL A 73 14.61 3.21 -13.91
CA VAL A 73 14.86 2.77 -12.52
C VAL A 73 13.70 1.91 -12.00
N GLY A 74 12.45 2.29 -12.26
CA GLY A 74 11.28 1.47 -11.92
C GLY A 74 11.32 0.09 -12.57
N GLU A 75 11.70 0.00 -13.85
CA GLU A 75 11.86 -1.27 -14.57
C GLU A 75 12.93 -2.16 -13.93
N LEU A 76 14.07 -1.57 -13.57
CA LEU A 76 15.15 -2.25 -12.86
C LEU A 76 14.68 -2.79 -11.50
N LEU A 77 13.96 -1.99 -10.73
CA LEU A 77 13.44 -2.37 -9.40
C LEU A 77 12.34 -3.44 -9.50
N GLY A 78 11.46 -3.34 -10.50
CA GLY A 78 10.45 -4.37 -10.77
C GLY A 78 11.09 -5.70 -11.15
N ALA A 79 12.11 -5.68 -12.02
CA ALA A 79 12.85 -6.89 -12.39
C ALA A 79 13.58 -7.51 -11.19
N GLU A 80 14.19 -6.70 -10.32
CA GLU A 80 14.82 -7.16 -9.08
C GLU A 80 13.79 -7.75 -8.10
N CYS A 81 12.61 -7.11 -7.95
CA CYS A 81 11.51 -7.64 -7.15
C CYS A 81 11.13 -9.07 -7.58
N LYS A 82 10.92 -9.26 -8.89
CA LYS A 82 10.63 -10.57 -9.47
C LYS A 82 11.78 -11.56 -9.30
N ARG A 83 13.03 -11.13 -9.50
CA ARG A 83 14.23 -11.97 -9.28
C ARG A 83 14.32 -12.47 -7.84
N ARG A 84 13.86 -11.67 -6.88
CA ARG A 84 13.79 -12.02 -5.45
C ARG A 84 12.58 -12.86 -5.07
N GLY A 85 11.72 -13.20 -6.03
CA GLY A 85 10.54 -14.02 -5.80
C GLY A 85 9.45 -13.31 -5.00
N ALA A 86 9.41 -11.97 -5.05
CA ALA A 86 8.31 -11.16 -4.53
C ALA A 86 7.39 -10.72 -5.68
N ASP A 87 6.09 -10.66 -5.39
CA ASP A 87 5.04 -10.30 -6.34
C ASP A 87 4.73 -8.80 -6.30
N MET A 88 4.97 -8.16 -5.15
CA MET A 88 4.68 -6.74 -4.93
C MET A 88 5.91 -6.01 -4.36
N LEU A 89 6.27 -4.90 -5.01
CA LEU A 89 7.26 -3.95 -4.52
C LEU A 89 6.55 -2.84 -3.74
N LEU A 90 6.96 -2.63 -2.49
CA LEU A 90 6.37 -1.65 -1.58
C LEU A 90 6.93 -0.24 -1.86
N GLY A 91 6.60 0.30 -3.02
CA GLY A 91 6.98 1.62 -3.47
C GLY A 91 6.24 2.01 -4.76
N PRO A 92 6.23 3.30 -5.12
CA PRO A 92 7.03 4.39 -4.53
C PRO A 92 6.41 5.03 -3.28
N CYS A 93 7.15 5.91 -2.59
CA CYS A 93 6.63 6.74 -1.51
C CYS A 93 6.18 8.12 -2.02
N LEU A 94 4.88 8.33 -2.10
CA LEU A 94 4.26 9.54 -2.66
C LEU A 94 3.82 10.56 -1.61
N ASN A 95 4.22 10.37 -0.34
CA ASN A 95 4.07 11.42 0.68
C ASN A 95 4.92 12.65 0.31
N LEU A 96 4.54 13.82 0.82
CA LEU A 96 5.19 15.07 0.42
C LEU A 96 6.13 15.60 1.48
N HIS A 97 7.11 16.38 1.05
CA HIS A 97 8.06 17.03 1.95
C HIS A 97 7.44 18.23 2.70
N ARG A 98 6.41 18.00 3.52
CA ARG A 98 5.67 19.07 4.21
C ARG A 98 6.53 19.86 5.21
N PHE A 99 7.43 19.18 5.93
CA PHE A 99 8.31 19.78 6.92
C PHE A 99 9.73 19.23 6.80
N PRO A 100 10.77 20.07 6.72
CA PRO A 100 12.13 19.64 6.34
C PRO A 100 12.79 18.62 7.28
N ASN A 101 12.21 18.36 8.45
CA ASN A 101 12.74 17.47 9.49
C ASN A 101 12.06 16.09 9.55
N SER A 102 11.14 15.76 8.65
CA SER A 102 10.54 14.42 8.64
C SER A 102 11.58 13.37 8.26
N GLY A 103 11.63 12.29 9.05
CA GLY A 103 12.68 11.26 8.96
C GLY A 103 12.65 10.42 7.69
N ARG A 104 11.59 10.50 6.88
CA ARG A 104 11.40 9.69 5.67
C ARG A 104 11.41 10.50 4.37
N HIS A 105 11.72 11.79 4.42
CA HIS A 105 11.80 12.60 3.21
C HIS A 105 12.70 12.01 2.13
N PHE A 106 13.84 11.45 2.52
CA PHE A 106 14.81 10.89 1.56
C PHE A 106 14.20 9.85 0.62
N GLU A 107 13.18 9.12 1.08
CA GLU A 107 12.48 8.10 0.31
C GLU A 107 11.19 8.60 -0.34
N CYS A 108 10.88 9.90 -0.30
CA CYS A 108 9.82 10.54 -1.08
C CYS A 108 10.42 11.43 -2.18
N PHE A 109 9.67 11.69 -3.25
CA PHE A 109 10.14 12.51 -4.37
C PHE A 109 10.31 14.00 -4.05
N SER A 110 9.26 14.71 -3.60
CA SER A 110 9.29 16.18 -3.56
C SER A 110 8.32 16.80 -2.54
N GLU A 111 8.47 18.11 -2.28
CA GLU A 111 7.43 18.98 -1.71
C GLU A 111 6.37 19.38 -2.74
N ASP A 112 6.73 19.38 -4.04
CA ASP A 112 5.83 19.78 -5.12
C ASP A 112 4.95 18.60 -5.55
N PRO A 113 3.61 18.72 -5.47
CA PRO A 113 2.70 17.62 -5.81
C PRO A 113 2.75 17.24 -7.29
N LEU A 114 3.03 18.19 -8.19
CA LEU A 114 3.13 17.90 -9.61
C LEU A 114 4.38 17.06 -9.91
N LEU A 115 5.55 17.47 -9.41
CA LEU A 115 6.78 16.70 -9.59
C LEU A 115 6.67 15.31 -8.98
N ALA A 116 6.14 15.20 -7.76
CA ALA A 116 5.89 13.90 -7.12
C ALA A 116 4.93 13.02 -7.95
N ALA A 117 3.87 13.59 -8.52
CA ALA A 117 2.94 12.89 -9.38
C ALA A 117 3.61 12.36 -10.66
N ARG A 118 4.32 13.22 -11.40
CA ARG A 118 4.97 12.87 -12.68
C ARG A 118 6.00 11.75 -12.51
N LEU A 119 6.84 11.86 -11.50
CA LEU A 119 7.87 10.85 -11.21
C LEU A 119 7.27 9.59 -10.61
N GLY A 120 6.24 9.71 -9.76
CA GLY A 120 5.48 8.59 -9.23
C GLY A 120 4.82 7.75 -10.33
N VAL A 121 4.21 8.40 -11.33
CA VAL A 121 3.64 7.73 -12.51
C VAL A 121 4.71 6.98 -13.29
N ALA A 122 5.84 7.61 -13.57
CA ALA A 122 6.96 6.99 -14.26
C ALA A 122 7.48 5.75 -13.51
N TYR A 123 7.70 5.89 -12.20
CA TYR A 123 8.15 4.80 -11.34
C TYR A 123 7.17 3.62 -11.36
N VAL A 124 5.88 3.89 -11.14
CA VAL A 124 4.83 2.87 -11.13
C VAL A 124 4.80 2.13 -12.46
N ARG A 125 4.79 2.84 -13.60
CA ARG A 125 4.79 2.21 -14.93
C ARG A 125 5.99 1.28 -15.12
N GLY A 126 7.17 1.67 -14.65
CA GLY A 126 8.36 0.84 -14.74
C GLY A 126 8.24 -0.45 -13.93
N VAL A 127 7.86 -0.34 -12.65
CA VAL A 127 7.73 -1.49 -11.74
C VAL A 127 6.67 -2.46 -12.23
N GLN A 128 5.52 -1.95 -12.67
CA GLN A 128 4.36 -2.75 -13.11
C GLN A 128 4.62 -3.66 -14.31
N LYS A 129 5.70 -3.44 -15.06
CA LYS A 129 6.10 -4.38 -16.12
C LYS A 129 6.50 -5.76 -15.56
N TYR A 130 6.88 -5.83 -14.29
CA TYR A 130 7.48 -7.03 -13.70
C TYR A 130 6.87 -7.47 -12.36
N ALA A 131 6.37 -6.53 -11.55
CA ALA A 131 5.80 -6.77 -10.23
C ALA A 131 4.70 -5.74 -9.92
N ILE A 132 3.83 -6.01 -8.94
CA ILE A 132 2.80 -5.04 -8.53
C ILE A 132 3.49 -3.85 -7.84
N ALA A 133 3.24 -2.64 -8.33
CA ALA A 133 3.68 -1.41 -7.66
C ALA A 133 2.67 -1.04 -6.56
N CYS A 134 3.18 -0.67 -5.38
CA CYS A 134 2.37 -0.31 -4.22
C CYS A 134 2.68 1.12 -3.78
N ALA A 135 1.84 2.06 -4.19
CA ALA A 135 1.98 3.47 -3.81
C ALA A 135 1.72 3.65 -2.31
N LYS A 136 2.62 4.35 -1.60
CA LYS A 136 2.55 4.51 -0.14
C LYS A 136 2.95 5.91 0.33
N HIS A 137 2.61 6.37 1.53
CA HIS A 137 1.61 5.82 2.45
C HIS A 137 0.38 6.71 2.39
N PHE A 138 -0.75 6.12 2.00
CA PHE A 138 -1.99 6.80 1.67
C PHE A 138 -2.81 7.10 2.93
N ALA A 139 -2.94 8.34 3.39
CA ALA A 139 -2.29 9.58 2.93
C ALA A 139 -1.84 10.45 4.12
N CYS A 140 -1.09 11.51 3.84
CA CYS A 140 -0.60 12.48 4.83
C CYS A 140 0.26 11.88 5.96
N ASN A 141 1.04 10.84 5.66
CA ASN A 141 2.02 10.28 6.58
C ASN A 141 3.35 11.05 6.49
N ASP A 142 3.30 12.37 6.69
CA ASP A 142 4.41 13.28 6.36
C ASP A 142 5.36 13.53 7.56
N GLN A 143 5.17 12.84 8.70
CA GLN A 143 6.05 12.90 9.86
C GLN A 143 6.16 11.55 10.58
N GLU A 144 7.33 11.29 11.18
CA GLU A 144 7.58 10.04 11.92
C GLU A 144 7.20 10.10 13.40
N THR A 145 7.28 11.29 14.01
CA THR A 145 6.90 11.48 15.41
C THR A 145 5.44 11.10 15.60
N ASP A 146 5.20 10.13 16.48
CA ASP A 146 3.88 9.59 16.80
C ASP A 146 3.10 9.11 15.57
N ARG A 147 3.76 8.65 14.50
CA ARG A 147 3.08 8.28 13.23
C ARG A 147 1.90 7.31 13.38
N GLY A 148 1.93 6.45 14.40
CA GLY A 148 0.87 5.50 14.73
C GLY A 148 -0.33 6.08 15.49
N THR A 149 -0.28 7.33 15.93
CA THR A 149 -1.35 7.97 16.73
C THR A 149 -1.63 9.41 16.33
N GLN A 150 -0.74 10.08 15.60
CA GLN A 150 -0.90 11.46 15.15
C GLN A 150 -2.13 11.62 14.24
N ASN A 151 -2.70 12.82 14.23
CA ASN A 151 -3.83 13.17 13.37
C ASN A 151 -3.46 14.34 12.45
N SER A 152 -3.44 14.08 11.16
CA SER A 152 -3.26 15.07 10.12
C SER A 152 -4.61 15.73 9.83
N VAL A 153 -4.75 16.99 10.23
CA VAL A 153 -5.96 17.79 10.02
C VAL A 153 -5.73 18.71 8.83
N VAL A 154 -6.47 18.47 7.74
CA VAL A 154 -6.28 19.12 6.45
C VAL A 154 -7.65 19.36 5.82
N ASP A 155 -7.90 20.54 5.28
CA ASP A 155 -9.12 20.81 4.52
C ASP A 155 -9.14 20.03 3.20
N GLU A 156 -10.33 19.71 2.69
CA GLU A 156 -10.48 18.84 1.52
C GLU A 156 -9.80 19.41 0.26
N ARG A 157 -9.80 20.72 0.08
CA ARG A 157 -9.16 21.35 -1.08
C ARG A 157 -7.66 21.12 -1.05
N THR A 158 -7.00 21.44 0.06
CA THR A 158 -5.57 21.18 0.23
C THR A 158 -5.27 19.69 0.12
N LEU A 159 -6.11 18.84 0.69
CA LEU A 159 -5.96 17.39 0.63
C LEU A 159 -5.98 16.89 -0.82
N ARG A 160 -6.94 17.34 -1.65
CA ARG A 160 -7.08 16.95 -3.05
C ARG A 160 -5.99 17.54 -3.95
N GLU A 161 -5.73 18.84 -3.85
CA GLU A 161 -4.78 19.55 -4.72
C GLU A 161 -3.32 19.21 -4.42
N VAL A 162 -3.00 18.80 -3.18
CA VAL A 162 -1.62 18.62 -2.72
C VAL A 162 -1.34 17.17 -2.36
N PHE A 163 -1.92 16.66 -1.27
CA PHE A 163 -1.49 15.38 -0.69
C PHE A 163 -2.01 14.14 -1.42
N LEU A 164 -3.18 14.25 -2.07
CA LEU A 164 -3.79 13.16 -2.82
C LEU A 164 -3.39 13.17 -4.30
N ALA A 165 -3.05 14.33 -4.87
CA ALA A 165 -2.73 14.46 -6.30
C ALA A 165 -1.65 13.48 -6.80
N PRO A 166 -0.53 13.22 -6.09
CA PRO A 166 0.43 12.20 -6.51
C PRO A 166 -0.15 10.78 -6.55
N PHE A 167 -1.00 10.43 -5.58
CA PHE A 167 -1.64 9.11 -5.51
C PHE A 167 -2.71 8.95 -6.59
N GLU A 168 -3.49 10.00 -6.84
CA GLU A 168 -4.48 10.04 -7.94
C GLU A 168 -3.80 9.77 -9.27
N ALA A 169 -2.70 10.47 -9.56
CA ALA A 169 -1.92 10.27 -10.79
C ALA A 169 -1.33 8.85 -10.85
N ALA A 170 -0.76 8.35 -9.75
CA ALA A 170 -0.21 6.99 -9.70
C ALA A 170 -1.28 5.90 -9.99
N VAL A 171 -2.52 6.11 -9.55
CA VAL A 171 -3.65 5.23 -9.84
C VAL A 171 -4.16 5.42 -11.27
N ALA A 172 -4.56 6.63 -11.64
CA ALA A 172 -5.26 6.92 -12.89
C ALA A 172 -4.35 6.87 -14.13
N GLU A 173 -3.11 7.34 -14.01
CA GLU A 173 -2.14 7.41 -15.11
C GLU A 173 -1.06 6.33 -15.04
N GLY A 174 -0.61 6.01 -13.82
CA GLY A 174 0.42 4.99 -13.56
C GLY A 174 -0.14 3.57 -13.59
N GLY A 175 -1.41 3.40 -13.22
CA GLY A 175 -2.08 2.11 -13.14
C GLY A 175 -1.69 1.29 -11.91
N ALA A 176 -1.22 1.91 -10.82
CA ALA A 176 -0.76 1.23 -9.62
C ALA A 176 -1.71 0.09 -9.18
N GLY A 177 -1.19 -1.11 -8.99
CA GLY A 177 -1.97 -2.30 -8.64
C GLY A 177 -2.22 -2.45 -7.14
N ALA A 178 -1.50 -1.68 -6.32
CA ALA A 178 -1.71 -1.65 -4.87
C ALA A 178 -1.50 -0.25 -4.28
N VAL A 179 -2.11 -0.05 -3.10
CA VAL A 179 -1.95 1.13 -2.26
C VAL A 179 -1.72 0.67 -0.82
N MET A 180 -0.76 1.28 -0.13
CA MET A 180 -0.53 1.03 1.30
C MET A 180 -1.03 2.21 2.12
N CYS A 181 -1.85 1.93 3.13
CA CYS A 181 -2.39 2.96 4.02
C CYS A 181 -1.30 3.59 4.90
N GLY A 182 -1.44 4.88 5.21
CA GLY A 182 -0.68 5.54 6.28
C GLY A 182 -0.99 4.97 7.66
N TYR A 183 -0.02 5.03 8.57
CA TYR A 183 -0.24 4.71 9.98
C TYR A 183 -1.16 5.71 10.69
N ASN A 184 -1.12 6.96 10.23
CA ASN A 184 -1.71 8.10 10.91
C ASN A 184 -3.24 8.13 10.80
N ARG A 185 -3.82 9.05 11.57
CA ARG A 185 -5.17 9.52 11.33
C ARG A 185 -5.16 10.67 10.31
N LEU A 186 -6.20 10.70 9.49
CA LEU A 186 -6.54 11.79 8.58
C LEU A 186 -7.92 12.32 9.00
N ASN A 187 -7.99 13.58 9.41
CA ASN A 187 -9.21 14.23 9.89
C ASN A 187 -9.99 13.39 10.93
N GLY A 188 -9.27 12.75 11.85
CA GLY A 188 -9.81 12.03 13.01
C GLY A 188 -10.00 10.53 12.85
N ARG A 189 -9.85 9.97 11.64
CA ARG A 189 -9.94 8.51 11.39
C ARG A 189 -8.60 7.96 10.91
N TYR A 190 -8.23 6.75 11.36
CA TYR A 190 -7.04 6.07 10.83
C TYR A 190 -7.18 5.83 9.34
N CYS A 191 -6.11 6.02 8.57
CA CYS A 191 -6.17 5.86 7.11
C CYS A 191 -6.67 4.46 6.70
N ALA A 192 -6.29 3.41 7.44
CA ALA A 192 -6.77 2.03 7.21
C ALA A 192 -8.28 1.81 7.53
N GLU A 193 -8.94 2.76 8.20
CA GLU A 193 -10.35 2.71 8.63
C GLU A 193 -11.18 3.83 8.02
N ASN A 194 -10.60 4.62 7.10
CA ASN A 194 -11.23 5.81 6.57
C ASN A 194 -11.99 5.50 5.29
N ALA A 195 -13.29 5.22 5.40
CA ALA A 195 -14.15 4.89 4.26
C ALA A 195 -14.23 6.00 3.20
N TRP A 196 -14.19 7.26 3.62
CA TRP A 196 -14.11 8.38 2.67
C TRP A 196 -12.82 8.30 1.83
N LEU A 197 -11.70 7.96 2.47
CA LEU A 197 -10.41 7.86 1.78
C LEU A 197 -10.32 6.61 0.89
N LEU A 198 -10.65 5.44 1.42
CA LEU A 198 -10.40 4.14 0.78
C LEU A 198 -11.52 3.66 -0.14
N GLN A 199 -12.78 4.04 0.14
CA GLN A 199 -13.92 3.68 -0.68
C GLN A 199 -14.34 4.84 -1.57
N GLU A 200 -14.75 5.98 -0.98
CA GLU A 200 -15.32 7.08 -1.76
C GLU A 200 -14.28 7.68 -2.72
N VAL A 201 -13.15 8.19 -2.22
CA VAL A 201 -12.11 8.80 -3.06
C VAL A 201 -11.39 7.75 -3.91
N LEU A 202 -10.77 6.75 -3.28
CA LEU A 202 -9.89 5.83 -4.01
C LEU A 202 -10.65 4.94 -5.00
N ARG A 203 -11.81 4.39 -4.64
CA ARG A 203 -12.52 3.40 -5.48
C ARG A 203 -13.66 4.02 -6.29
N ASP A 204 -14.51 4.83 -5.67
CA ASP A 204 -15.71 5.34 -6.32
C ASP A 204 -15.39 6.53 -7.25
N GLU A 205 -14.52 7.46 -6.82
CA GLU A 205 -14.10 8.60 -7.63
C GLU A 205 -12.96 8.25 -8.60
N TRP A 206 -11.86 7.66 -8.13
CA TRP A 206 -10.70 7.36 -8.97
C TRP A 206 -10.78 6.03 -9.72
N GLY A 207 -11.74 5.17 -9.37
CA GLY A 207 -11.95 3.89 -10.04
C GLY A 207 -10.88 2.83 -9.73
N PHE A 208 -10.16 2.93 -8.61
CA PHE A 208 -9.13 1.95 -8.23
C PHE A 208 -9.70 0.54 -8.05
N ARG A 209 -9.10 -0.43 -8.75
CA ARG A 209 -9.47 -1.87 -8.73
C ARG A 209 -8.40 -2.76 -8.13
N GLY A 210 -7.38 -2.15 -7.53
CA GLY A 210 -6.25 -2.85 -6.93
C GLY A 210 -6.47 -3.25 -5.47
N VAL A 211 -5.36 -3.63 -4.84
CA VAL A 211 -5.33 -4.11 -3.44
C VAL A 211 -4.90 -3.00 -2.51
N VAL A 212 -5.69 -2.75 -1.46
CA VAL A 212 -5.31 -1.88 -0.35
C VAL A 212 -4.75 -2.73 0.78
N ILE A 213 -3.52 -2.46 1.18
CA ILE A 213 -2.86 -3.12 2.31
C ILE A 213 -2.60 -2.13 3.44
N THR A 214 -2.48 -2.62 4.66
CA THR A 214 -1.96 -1.78 5.75
C THR A 214 -0.46 -1.59 5.59
N ASP A 215 0.08 -0.50 6.14
CA ASP A 215 1.47 -0.55 6.60
C ASP A 215 1.60 -1.63 7.72
N TRP A 216 2.82 -2.04 8.03
CA TRP A 216 3.12 -3.13 8.96
C TRP A 216 2.58 -2.84 10.37
N TRP A 217 1.58 -3.61 10.80
CA TRP A 217 0.82 -3.41 12.05
C TRP A 217 0.02 -2.08 12.08
N GLY A 218 -0.34 -1.53 10.93
CA GLY A 218 -1.06 -0.26 10.80
C GLY A 218 -2.58 -0.35 10.97
N SER A 219 -3.17 -1.54 11.08
CA SER A 219 -4.61 -1.70 11.39
C SER A 219 -4.92 -1.34 12.85
N GLN A 220 -6.15 -0.89 13.12
CA GLN A 220 -6.62 -0.49 14.47
C GLN A 220 -7.94 -1.16 14.86
N SER A 221 -8.63 -1.82 13.93
CA SER A 221 -9.86 -2.57 14.19
C SER A 221 -10.16 -3.57 13.07
N THR A 222 -11.02 -4.55 13.38
CA THR A 222 -11.53 -5.50 12.38
C THR A 222 -12.61 -4.86 11.52
N GLU A 223 -13.67 -4.37 12.16
CA GLU A 223 -14.92 -3.97 11.53
C GLU A 223 -14.78 -2.68 10.72
N ALA A 224 -14.16 -1.64 11.28
CA ALA A 224 -14.02 -0.37 10.57
C ALA A 224 -13.06 -0.50 9.39
N SER A 225 -11.96 -1.26 9.53
CA SER A 225 -11.01 -1.46 8.45
C SER A 225 -11.62 -2.20 7.25
N ILE A 226 -12.28 -3.35 7.49
CA ILE A 226 -12.88 -4.10 6.39
C ILE A 226 -14.02 -3.34 5.73
N GLY A 227 -14.83 -2.63 6.55
CA GLY A 227 -15.91 -1.77 6.06
C GLY A 227 -15.42 -0.56 5.27
N ALA A 228 -14.23 -0.05 5.57
CA ALA A 228 -13.68 1.12 4.89
C ALA A 228 -13.11 0.84 3.50
N GLY A 229 -12.72 -0.39 3.18
CA GLY A 229 -12.03 -0.67 1.91
C GLY A 229 -10.77 -1.52 2.02
N LEU A 230 -10.30 -1.84 3.23
CA LEU A 230 -9.04 -2.54 3.43
C LEU A 230 -9.12 -4.00 2.96
N ASN A 231 -8.21 -4.40 2.07
CA ASN A 231 -8.12 -5.78 1.59
C ASN A 231 -7.25 -6.64 2.50
N VAL A 232 -6.00 -6.22 2.78
CA VAL A 232 -5.03 -7.09 3.49
C VAL A 232 -4.46 -6.42 4.74
N GLU A 233 -4.56 -7.10 5.89
CA GLU A 233 -3.80 -6.74 7.10
C GLU A 233 -2.39 -7.36 7.03
N MET A 234 -1.36 -6.53 7.16
CA MET A 234 0.04 -6.94 7.24
C MET A 234 0.69 -6.45 8.55
N PRO A 235 1.70 -7.17 9.09
CA PRO A 235 2.13 -8.52 8.73
C PRO A 235 1.31 -9.61 9.43
N GLY A 236 1.62 -10.86 9.11
CA GLY A 236 0.97 -12.07 9.65
C GLY A 236 1.64 -12.73 10.85
N ILE A 237 2.78 -12.24 11.32
CA ILE A 237 3.49 -12.89 12.44
C ILE A 237 2.80 -12.67 13.79
N GLU A 238 1.95 -11.65 13.89
CA GLU A 238 1.10 -11.33 15.04
C GLU A 238 -0.11 -10.53 14.52
N PRO A 239 -1.07 -11.17 13.81
CA PRO A 239 -2.23 -10.47 13.28
C PRO A 239 -3.04 -9.90 14.44
N ARG A 240 -3.48 -8.64 14.31
CA ARG A 240 -4.11 -7.91 15.42
C ARG A 240 -5.62 -7.79 15.23
N PHE A 241 -6.07 -7.74 13.98
CA PHE A 241 -7.46 -7.42 13.66
C PHE A 241 -8.06 -8.27 12.54
N TYR A 242 -7.27 -8.87 11.65
CA TYR A 242 -7.75 -9.88 10.71
C TYR A 242 -7.38 -11.29 11.21
N GLY A 243 -7.33 -12.29 10.34
CA GLY A 243 -7.18 -13.69 10.75
C GLY A 243 -8.33 -14.16 11.65
N GLY A 244 -8.00 -14.77 12.79
CA GLY A 244 -8.99 -15.30 13.73
C GLY A 244 -10.02 -14.26 14.20
N TYR A 245 -9.63 -12.99 14.33
CA TYR A 245 -10.51 -11.89 14.72
C TYR A 245 -11.61 -11.64 13.69
N LEU A 246 -11.24 -11.54 12.40
CA LEU A 246 -12.21 -11.36 11.31
C LEU A 246 -13.13 -12.57 11.16
N THR A 247 -12.59 -13.79 11.23
CA THR A 247 -13.41 -15.01 11.23
C THR A 247 -14.42 -15.00 12.38
N GLN A 248 -14.03 -14.56 13.57
CA GLN A 248 -14.92 -14.46 14.71
C GLN A 248 -15.99 -13.38 14.53
N ALA A 249 -15.63 -12.21 13.98
CA ALA A 249 -16.56 -11.13 13.69
C ALA A 249 -17.65 -11.58 12.70
N VAL A 250 -17.28 -12.34 11.67
CA VAL A 250 -18.24 -12.92 10.72
C VAL A 250 -19.15 -13.96 11.38
N ARG A 251 -18.59 -14.87 12.17
CA ARG A 251 -19.39 -15.89 12.90
C ARG A 251 -20.37 -15.25 13.90
N LYS A 252 -19.99 -14.12 14.50
CA LYS A 252 -20.84 -13.31 15.40
C LYS A 252 -21.82 -12.40 14.64
N ARG A 253 -21.77 -12.37 13.30
CA ARG A 253 -22.57 -11.50 12.42
C ARG A 253 -22.36 -10.00 12.64
N VAL A 254 -21.20 -9.61 13.16
CA VAL A 254 -20.81 -8.20 13.25
C VAL A 254 -20.25 -7.71 11.91
N VAL A 255 -19.58 -8.60 11.18
CA VAL A 255 -19.18 -8.42 9.77
C VAL A 255 -19.97 -9.40 8.92
N SER A 256 -20.49 -8.97 7.77
CA SER A 256 -21.18 -9.87 6.84
C SER A 256 -20.16 -10.66 6.01
N GLN A 257 -20.52 -11.86 5.56
CA GLN A 257 -19.64 -12.61 4.68
C GLN A 257 -19.56 -11.94 3.30
N GLU A 258 -20.63 -11.26 2.88
CA GLU A 258 -20.68 -10.46 1.66
C GLU A 258 -19.61 -9.37 1.66
N LEU A 259 -19.40 -8.70 2.80
CA LEU A 259 -18.35 -7.67 2.92
C LEU A 259 -16.94 -8.26 2.79
N VAL A 260 -16.72 -9.48 3.30
CA VAL A 260 -15.47 -10.22 3.07
C VAL A 260 -15.31 -10.54 1.57
N ASP A 261 -16.37 -10.99 0.92
CA ASP A 261 -16.37 -11.35 -0.50
C ASP A 261 -16.08 -10.15 -1.40
N GLU A 262 -16.59 -8.97 -1.06
CA GLU A 262 -16.29 -7.72 -1.77
C GLU A 262 -14.81 -7.37 -1.78
N ARG A 263 -14.03 -7.80 -0.77
CA ARG A 263 -12.57 -7.54 -0.76
C ARG A 263 -11.77 -8.36 -1.78
N PHE A 264 -12.43 -9.29 -2.49
CA PHE A 264 -11.87 -10.07 -3.60
C PHE A 264 -12.34 -9.55 -4.97
N LEU A 265 -13.33 -8.66 -5.00
CA LEU A 265 -13.86 -8.12 -6.24
C LEU A 265 -13.02 -6.90 -6.67
N PRO A 266 -12.73 -6.73 -7.97
CA PRO A 266 -12.16 -5.49 -8.48
C PRO A 266 -13.10 -4.30 -8.22
#